data_AF-A0A448D8S9-F1
#
_entry.id   AF-A0A448D8S9-F1
#
_cell.length_a   1.000
_cell.length_b   1.000
_cell.length_c   1.000
_cell.angle_alpha   90.00
_cell.angle_beta   90.00
_cell.angle_gamma   90.00
#
_symmetry.space_group_name_H-M   'P 1'
#
loop_
_entity.id
_entity.type
_entity.pdbx_description
1 polymer ?
#
loop_
_entity_poly.entity_id
_entity_poly.type
_entity_poly.pdbx_seq_one_letter_code
_entity_poly.pdbx_strand_id
1 'polypeptide(L)'
;MQNNYSLNSGFTLAEMLIAITVFSILALIAYPSYSNYVRDTRIAEVQGALIENARFMESFYLQRRSFKQNSTTWPTLPIAANSHFCIKPQGNARGANTDRFTLKAVAFNKDAEPRVIKINEAQQIIICESSTSTCSDKGGFFPGTNSTDKQCKIVH
;
A
#
# COMPACT_ATOMS: atom_id res chain seq x y z
N MET A 1 44.20 -56.49 8.47
CA MET A 1 43.31 -56.08 9.58
C MET A 1 43.08 -54.58 9.46
N GLN A 2 41.92 -54.17 8.94
CA GLN A 2 41.45 -52.78 9.00
C GLN A 2 39.95 -52.83 9.28
N ASN A 3 39.57 -52.60 10.53
CA ASN A 3 38.17 -52.49 10.92
C ASN A 3 37.69 -51.08 10.59
N ASN A 4 36.90 -50.96 9.52
CA ASN A 4 36.19 -49.74 9.19
C ASN A 4 34.92 -49.66 10.04
N TYR A 5 35.00 -49.03 11.21
CA TYR A 5 33.82 -48.66 11.98
C TYR A 5 33.20 -47.42 11.31
N SER A 6 32.16 -47.60 10.49
CA SER A 6 31.37 -46.46 10.02
C SER A 6 30.64 -45.84 11.21
N LEU A 7 31.06 -44.64 11.63
CA LEU A 7 30.30 -43.82 12.57
C LEU A 7 29.01 -43.36 11.88
N ASN A 8 27.96 -44.17 11.94
CA ASN A 8 26.60 -43.74 11.61
C ASN A 8 26.12 -42.80 12.73
N SER A 9 26.50 -41.53 12.67
CA SER A 9 25.98 -40.48 13.53
C SER A 9 24.57 -40.08 13.06
N GLY A 10 23.55 -40.75 13.60
CA GLY A 10 22.15 -40.40 13.41
C GLY A 10 21.67 -39.43 14.50
N PHE A 11 20.76 -38.52 14.15
CA PHE A 11 20.07 -37.66 15.11
C PHE A 11 19.12 -38.49 15.99
N THR A 12 19.06 -38.17 17.28
CA THR A 12 18.09 -38.81 18.17
C THR A 12 16.71 -38.13 18.09
N LEU A 13 15.66 -38.86 18.46
CA LEU A 13 14.29 -38.30 18.52
C LEU A 13 14.22 -37.08 19.47
N ALA A 14 14.93 -37.15 20.60
CA ALA A 14 14.96 -36.07 21.59
C ALA A 14 15.63 -34.81 21.03
N GLU A 15 16.69 -34.99 20.24
CA GLU A 15 17.43 -33.89 19.60
C GLU A 15 16.56 -33.15 18.58
N MET A 16 15.75 -33.88 17.82
CA MET A 16 14.78 -33.29 16.91
C MET A 16 13.64 -32.57 17.63
N LEU A 17 13.15 -33.10 18.76
CA LEU A 17 12.12 -32.44 19.57
C LEU A 17 12.62 -31.11 20.13
N ILE A 18 13.88 -31.04 20.57
CA ILE A 18 14.49 -29.79 21.04
C ILE A 18 14.65 -28.82 19.87
N ALA A 19 15.14 -29.28 18.71
CA ALA A 19 15.32 -28.44 17.53
C ALA A 19 14.01 -27.81 17.04
N ILE A 20 12.93 -28.60 16.94
CA ILE A 20 11.60 -28.11 16.54
C ILE A 20 11.04 -27.13 17.58
N THR A 21 11.29 -27.39 18.87
CA THR A 21 10.88 -26.50 19.96
C THR A 21 11.53 -25.13 19.85
N VAL A 22 12.83 -25.07 19.55
CA VAL A 22 13.53 -23.78 19.33
C VAL A 22 13.04 -23.11 18.04
N PHE A 23 12.85 -23.89 16.97
CA PHE A 23 12.37 -23.38 15.68
C PHE A 23 10.98 -22.73 15.79
N SER A 24 10.06 -23.32 16.54
CA SER A 24 8.70 -22.78 16.70
C SER A 24 8.70 -21.42 17.43
N ILE A 25 9.55 -21.25 18.44
CA ILE A 25 9.72 -19.97 19.14
C ILE A 25 10.24 -18.90 18.16
N LEU A 26 11.23 -19.24 17.33
CA LEU A 26 11.76 -18.32 16.31
C LEU A 26 10.71 -17.98 15.26
N ALA A 27 9.94 -18.96 14.78
CA ALA A 27 8.90 -18.77 13.78
C ALA A 27 7.82 -17.79 14.25
N LEU A 28 7.45 -17.80 15.54
CA LEU A 28 6.47 -16.88 16.11
C LEU A 28 6.89 -15.41 16.04
N ILE A 29 8.20 -15.12 16.11
CA ILE A 29 8.73 -13.75 16.04
C ILE A 29 9.00 -13.37 14.58
N ALA A 30 9.59 -14.28 13.81
CA ALA A 30 10.02 -14.03 12.44
C ALA A 30 8.83 -13.83 11.49
N TYR A 31 7.77 -14.62 11.63
CA TYR A 31 6.63 -14.59 10.71
C TYR A 31 5.88 -13.24 10.68
N PRO A 32 5.40 -12.68 11.81
CA PRO A 32 4.71 -11.38 11.79
C PRO A 32 5.64 -10.24 11.35
N SER A 33 6.92 -10.30 11.70
CA SER A 33 7.92 -9.30 11.28
C SER A 33 8.08 -9.27 9.77
N TYR A 34 8.23 -10.44 9.13
CA TYR A 34 8.33 -10.53 7.67
C TYR A 34 7.06 -10.06 6.97
N SER A 35 5.89 -10.42 7.49
CA SER A 35 4.60 -9.95 6.93
C SER A 35 4.49 -8.42 6.94
N ASN A 36 4.87 -7.78 8.06
CA ASN A 36 4.87 -6.31 8.17
C ASN A 36 5.87 -5.68 7.20
N TYR A 37 7.08 -6.24 7.09
CA TYR A 37 8.08 -5.77 6.14
C TYR A 37 7.58 -5.78 4.68
N VAL A 38 6.95 -6.88 4.26
CA VAL A 38 6.37 -6.99 2.91
C VAL A 38 5.26 -5.96 2.71
N ARG A 39 4.39 -5.75 3.71
CA ARG A 39 3.33 -4.74 3.65
C ARG A 39 3.89 -3.33 3.49
N ASP A 40 4.88 -2.97 4.29
CA ASP A 40 5.49 -1.64 4.23
C ASP A 40 6.26 -1.43 2.92
N THR A 41 6.87 -2.48 2.37
CA THR A 41 7.50 -2.46 1.04
C THR A 41 6.47 -2.14 -0.05
N ARG A 42 5.30 -2.79 -0.01
CA ARG A 42 4.20 -2.52 -0.97
C ARG A 42 3.64 -1.10 -0.83
N ILE A 43 3.60 -0.57 0.39
CA ILE A 43 3.22 0.83 0.64
C ILE A 43 4.25 1.78 0.02
N ALA A 44 5.54 1.53 0.20
CA ALA A 44 6.60 2.33 -0.40
C ALA A 44 6.52 2.33 -1.94
N GLU A 45 6.22 1.17 -2.54
CA GLU A 45 6.02 1.04 -3.99
C GLU A 45 4.86 1.93 -4.49
N VAL A 46 3.69 1.86 -3.84
CA VAL A 46 2.55 2.69 -4.26
C VAL A 46 2.75 4.17 -3.93
N GLN A 47 3.51 4.51 -2.89
CA GLN A 47 3.92 5.88 -2.62
C GLN A 47 4.75 6.45 -3.77
N GLY A 48 5.67 5.66 -4.33
CA GLY A 48 6.41 6.03 -5.55
C GLY A 48 5.47 6.34 -6.72
N ALA A 49 4.49 5.46 -6.97
CA ALA A 49 3.47 5.67 -8.00
C ALA A 49 2.60 6.91 -7.74
N LEU A 50 2.26 7.22 -6.48
CA LEU A 50 1.52 8.41 -6.10
C LEU A 50 2.34 9.69 -6.35
N ILE A 51 3.64 9.69 -6.04
CA ILE A 51 4.55 10.81 -6.31
C ILE A 51 4.67 11.06 -7.81
N GLU A 52 4.81 10.00 -8.61
CA GLU A 52 4.86 10.14 -10.07
C GLU A 52 3.56 10.73 -10.63
N ASN A 53 2.41 10.23 -10.18
CA ASN A 53 1.12 10.80 -10.56
C ASN A 53 0.98 12.27 -10.07
N ALA A 54 1.51 12.63 -8.90
CA ALA A 54 1.48 14.00 -8.41
C ALA A 54 2.28 14.95 -9.32
N ARG A 55 3.47 14.52 -9.77
CA ARG A 55 4.27 15.27 -10.77
C ARG A 55 3.53 15.44 -12.10
N PHE A 56 2.80 14.42 -12.53
CA PHE A 56 1.92 14.53 -13.68
C PHE A 56 0.81 15.57 -13.46
N MET A 57 0.17 15.57 -12.28
CA MET A 57 -0.86 16.55 -11.93
C MET A 57 -0.32 17.98 -11.92
N GLU A 58 0.89 18.20 -11.40
CA GLU A 58 1.58 19.50 -11.43
C GLU A 58 1.83 19.97 -12.87
N SER A 59 2.37 19.09 -13.71
CA SER A 59 2.61 19.39 -15.12
C SER A 59 1.30 19.71 -15.86
N PHE A 60 0.23 18.97 -15.55
CA PHE A 60 -1.11 19.22 -16.08
C PHE A 60 -1.63 20.59 -15.66
N TYR A 61 -1.45 20.98 -14.40
CA TYR A 61 -1.84 22.28 -13.88
C TYR A 61 -1.09 23.42 -14.57
N LEU A 62 0.22 23.28 -14.82
CA LEU A 62 0.99 24.30 -15.54
C LEU A 62 0.46 24.56 -16.96
N GLN A 63 -0.08 23.53 -17.61
CA GLN A 63 -0.60 23.64 -18.97
C GLN A 63 -2.07 24.12 -19.03
N ARG A 64 -2.88 23.72 -18.05
CA ARG A 64 -4.35 23.91 -18.08
C ARG A 64 -4.88 24.90 -17.03
N ARG A 65 -4.04 25.31 -16.08
CA ARG A 65 -4.38 26.11 -14.88
C ARG A 65 -5.54 25.51 -14.07
N SER A 66 -5.63 24.18 -14.07
CA SER A 66 -6.65 23.41 -13.38
C SER A 66 -6.17 21.97 -13.27
N PHE A 67 -6.36 21.34 -12.11
CA PHE A 67 -6.13 19.90 -11.91
C PHE A 67 -7.26 19.03 -12.48
N LYS A 68 -8.36 19.64 -12.89
CA LYS A 68 -9.50 18.96 -13.51
C LYS A 68 -9.38 19.00 -15.02
N GLN A 69 -9.71 17.88 -15.69
CA GLN A 69 -9.76 17.80 -17.15
C GLN A 69 -10.94 18.62 -17.71
N ASN A 70 -12.09 18.55 -17.03
CA ASN A 70 -13.27 19.34 -17.33
C ASN A 70 -14.10 19.54 -16.04
N SER A 71 -15.31 20.10 -16.16
CA SER A 71 -16.14 20.40 -14.98
C SER A 71 -16.56 19.17 -14.17
N THR A 72 -16.52 17.96 -14.73
CA THR A 72 -17.03 16.72 -14.13
C THR A 72 -16.02 15.57 -14.06
N THR A 73 -14.81 15.73 -14.62
CA THR A 73 -13.86 14.63 -14.81
C THR A 73 -12.44 15.04 -14.42
N TRP A 74 -11.74 14.15 -13.73
CA TRP A 74 -10.30 14.23 -13.47
C TRP A 74 -9.49 13.78 -14.71
N PRO A 75 -8.25 14.24 -14.89
CA PRO A 75 -7.38 13.72 -15.93
C PRO A 75 -7.07 12.24 -15.70
N THR A 76 -6.80 11.51 -16.78
CA THR A 76 -6.37 10.12 -16.70
C THR A 76 -4.96 10.07 -16.12
N LEU A 77 -4.81 9.39 -14.99
CA LEU A 77 -3.51 9.20 -14.33
C LEU A 77 -2.63 8.26 -15.16
N PRO A 78 -1.31 8.53 -15.29
CA PRO A 78 -0.40 7.61 -15.97
C PRO A 78 -0.29 6.27 -15.25
N ILE A 79 -0.35 6.26 -13.91
CA ILE A 79 -0.34 5.03 -13.11
C ILE A 79 -1.66 4.94 -12.33
N ALA A 80 -2.62 4.17 -12.86
CA ALA A 80 -3.90 3.96 -12.21
C ALA A 80 -3.91 2.78 -11.21
N ALA A 81 -2.92 1.89 -11.27
CA ALA A 81 -2.78 0.76 -10.36
C ALA A 81 -1.36 0.17 -10.44
N ASN A 82 -0.97 -0.57 -9.40
CA ASN A 82 0.13 -1.53 -9.44
C ASN A 82 -0.41 -2.94 -9.10
N SER A 83 0.46 -3.88 -8.74
CA SER A 83 0.07 -5.26 -8.40
C SER A 83 -0.81 -5.38 -7.14
N HIS A 84 -0.82 -4.38 -6.27
CA HIS A 84 -1.43 -4.47 -4.93
C HIS A 84 -2.45 -3.38 -4.62
N PHE A 85 -2.39 -2.24 -5.31
CA PHE A 85 -3.22 -1.07 -5.08
C PHE A 85 -3.79 -0.53 -6.39
N CYS A 86 -4.99 0.02 -6.32
CA CYS A 86 -5.51 0.94 -7.32
C CYS A 86 -5.38 2.38 -6.83
N ILE A 87 -5.21 3.31 -7.76
CA ILE A 87 -5.04 4.74 -7.51
C ILE A 87 -6.17 5.48 -8.23
N LYS A 88 -6.88 6.32 -7.48
CA LYS A 88 -7.89 7.23 -8.03
C LYS A 88 -7.85 8.57 -7.29
N PRO A 89 -8.29 9.66 -7.92
CA PRO A 89 -8.61 10.90 -7.23
C PRO A 89 -9.64 10.69 -6.11
N GLN A 90 -9.52 11.46 -5.05
CA GLN A 90 -10.48 11.53 -3.96
C GLN A 90 -11.58 12.53 -4.31
N GLY A 91 -12.83 12.09 -4.26
CA GLY A 91 -14.01 12.93 -4.50
C GLY A 91 -14.32 13.16 -5.98
N ASN A 92 -15.57 13.54 -6.25
CA ASN A 92 -16.03 13.86 -7.59
C ASN A 92 -15.42 15.19 -8.06
N ALA A 93 -14.96 15.27 -9.31
CA ALA A 93 -14.47 16.51 -9.91
C ALA A 93 -15.57 17.58 -10.03
N ARG A 94 -16.84 17.17 -10.15
CA ARG A 94 -17.98 18.10 -10.17
C ARG A 94 -18.09 18.83 -8.83
N GLY A 95 -17.91 20.15 -8.87
CA GLY A 95 -17.90 21.01 -7.68
C GLY A 95 -16.59 21.00 -6.89
N ALA A 96 -15.58 20.22 -7.30
CA ALA A 96 -14.25 20.31 -6.73
C ALA A 96 -13.53 21.59 -7.15
N ASN A 97 -12.68 22.10 -6.24
CA ASN A 97 -11.77 23.22 -6.49
C ASN A 97 -10.79 22.86 -7.63
N THR A 98 -10.46 23.82 -8.49
CA THR A 98 -9.55 23.62 -9.63
C THR A 98 -8.08 23.54 -9.22
N ASP A 99 -7.73 24.07 -8.05
CA ASP A 99 -6.36 24.23 -7.55
C ASP A 99 -6.02 23.22 -6.45
N ARG A 100 -6.90 22.24 -6.20
CA ARG A 100 -6.64 21.17 -5.22
C ARG A 100 -6.91 19.81 -5.83
N PHE A 101 -6.09 18.85 -5.42
CA PHE A 101 -6.35 17.45 -5.69
C PHE A 101 -5.93 16.62 -4.49
N THR A 102 -6.47 15.41 -4.40
CA THR A 102 -5.92 14.40 -3.54
C THR A 102 -5.99 13.10 -4.29
N LEU A 103 -4.85 12.47 -4.53
CA LEU A 103 -4.82 11.12 -5.05
C LEU A 103 -4.81 10.17 -3.86
N LYS A 104 -5.50 9.05 -4.02
CA LYS A 104 -5.60 8.02 -2.99
C LYS A 104 -5.28 6.67 -3.61
N ALA A 105 -4.55 5.86 -2.87
CA ALA A 105 -4.30 4.46 -3.15
C ALA A 105 -5.07 3.58 -2.17
N VAL A 106 -5.76 2.57 -2.71
CA VAL A 106 -6.51 1.57 -1.95
C VAL A 106 -6.06 0.18 -2.36
N ALA A 107 -5.81 -0.70 -1.40
CA ALA A 107 -5.39 -2.06 -1.68
C ALA A 107 -6.53 -2.86 -2.35
N PHE A 108 -6.18 -3.76 -3.27
CA PHE A 108 -7.16 -4.70 -3.83
C PHE A 108 -7.66 -5.70 -2.78
N ASN A 109 -6.77 -6.14 -1.89
CA ASN A 109 -7.11 -6.99 -0.74
C ASN A 109 -7.00 -6.16 0.55
N LYS A 110 -8.15 -5.71 1.05
CA LYS A 110 -8.24 -4.85 2.24
C LYS A 110 -8.06 -5.62 3.56
N ASP A 111 -8.26 -6.93 3.55
CA ASP A 111 -8.02 -7.76 4.73
C ASP A 111 -6.52 -7.92 4.97
N ALA A 112 -5.74 -8.02 3.88
CA ALA A 112 -4.29 -8.06 3.93
C ALA A 112 -3.66 -6.67 4.17
N GLU A 113 -4.26 -5.61 3.62
CA GLU A 113 -3.81 -4.24 3.81
C GLU A 113 -4.99 -3.26 3.94
N PRO A 114 -5.46 -2.97 5.17
CA PRO A 114 -6.56 -2.03 5.40
C PRO A 114 -6.12 -0.56 5.25
N ARG A 115 -4.82 -0.27 5.34
CA ARG A 115 -4.30 1.10 5.28
C ARG A 115 -4.49 1.67 3.88
N VAL A 116 -4.78 2.96 3.81
CA VAL A 116 -4.84 3.72 2.55
C VAL A 116 -3.83 4.84 2.57
N ILE A 117 -3.27 5.13 1.40
CA ILE A 117 -2.24 6.16 1.23
C ILE A 117 -2.84 7.27 0.38
N LYS A 118 -2.59 8.51 0.76
CA LYS A 118 -3.07 9.69 0.04
C LYS A 118 -1.90 10.63 -0.20
N ILE A 119 -1.93 11.36 -1.30
CA ILE A 119 -1.04 12.49 -1.57
C ILE A 119 -1.88 13.68 -2.02
N ASN A 120 -1.61 14.86 -1.48
CA ASN A 120 -2.31 16.09 -1.84
C ASN A 120 -1.49 16.96 -2.81
N GLU A 121 -2.03 18.11 -3.18
CA GLU A 121 -1.37 19.09 -4.06
C GLU A 121 -0.09 19.68 -3.46
N ALA A 122 0.08 19.59 -2.14
CA ALA A 122 1.29 20.02 -1.43
C ALA A 122 2.33 18.89 -1.29
N GLN A 123 2.17 17.79 -2.03
CA GLN A 123 3.00 16.57 -1.98
C GLN A 123 3.08 15.91 -0.59
N GLN A 124 2.15 16.22 0.32
CA GLN A 124 2.12 15.61 1.64
C GLN A 124 1.51 14.22 1.54
N ILE A 125 2.25 13.22 2.01
CA ILE A 125 1.76 11.84 2.11
C ILE A 125 0.97 11.70 3.41
N ILE A 126 -0.23 11.15 3.31
CA ILE A 126 -1.12 10.88 4.44
C ILE A 126 -1.45 9.40 4.42
N ILE A 127 -1.23 8.72 5.54
CA ILE A 127 -1.64 7.32 5.72
C ILE A 127 -2.80 7.28 6.69
N CYS A 128 -3.86 6.56 6.33
CA CYS A 128 -5.00 6.29 7.20
C CYS A 128 -5.06 4.79 7.51
N GLU A 129 -5.29 4.44 8.77
CA GLU A 129 -5.24 3.05 9.23
C GLU A 129 -6.39 2.18 8.67
N SER A 130 -7.50 2.81 8.28
CA SER A 130 -8.59 2.12 7.57
C SER A 130 -9.39 3.03 6.65
N SER A 131 -10.04 2.42 5.66
CA SER A 131 -10.97 3.10 4.76
C SER A 131 -12.14 2.22 4.35
N THR A 132 -13.30 2.82 4.08
CA THR A 132 -14.43 2.11 3.44
C THR A 132 -14.31 2.05 1.92
N SER A 133 -13.50 2.90 1.29
CA SER A 133 -13.31 2.90 -0.18
C SER A 133 -12.77 1.56 -0.68
N THR A 134 -13.12 1.20 -1.92
CA THR A 134 -12.69 -0.02 -2.58
C THR A 134 -12.29 0.25 -4.03
N CYS A 135 -11.39 -0.56 -4.60
CA CYS A 135 -11.04 -0.44 -6.02
C CYS A 135 -12.23 -0.61 -6.97
N SER A 136 -13.25 -1.35 -6.52
CA SER A 136 -14.50 -1.57 -7.23
C SER A 136 -15.47 -0.38 -7.15
N ASP A 137 -15.16 0.67 -6.39
CA ASP A 137 -15.99 1.89 -6.33
C ASP A 137 -16.18 2.44 -7.75
N LYS A 138 -17.45 2.64 -8.13
CA LYS A 138 -17.83 3.07 -9.48
C LYS A 138 -17.35 4.50 -9.74
N GLY A 139 -16.91 4.74 -10.97
CA GLY A 139 -16.42 6.04 -11.41
C GLY A 139 -14.90 6.17 -11.30
N GLY A 140 -14.37 7.24 -11.91
CA GLY A 140 -12.94 7.55 -11.92
C GLY A 140 -12.42 8.22 -10.65
N PHE A 141 -13.07 8.03 -9.50
CA PHE A 141 -12.70 8.63 -8.22
C PHE A 141 -13.19 7.77 -7.04
N PHE A 142 -12.63 7.97 -5.85
CA PHE A 142 -13.18 7.41 -4.61
C PHE A 142 -14.19 8.37 -4.00
N PRO A 143 -15.41 7.92 -3.66
CA PRO A 143 -16.35 8.76 -2.92
C PRO A 143 -15.76 9.14 -1.55
N GLY A 144 -16.05 10.35 -1.09
CA GLY A 144 -15.51 10.87 0.17
C GLY A 144 -16.58 11.53 1.03
N THR A 145 -16.77 10.98 2.23
CA THR A 145 -17.42 11.64 3.37
C THR A 145 -16.42 11.75 4.52
N ASN A 146 -16.71 12.56 5.54
CA ASN A 146 -15.82 12.74 6.70
C ASN A 146 -15.49 11.43 7.46
N SER A 147 -16.24 10.35 7.26
CA SER A 147 -16.06 9.06 7.94
C SER A 147 -15.44 7.97 7.06
N THR A 148 -15.10 8.28 5.80
CA THR A 148 -14.61 7.29 4.83
C THR A 148 -13.22 6.77 5.20
N ASP A 149 -12.32 7.65 5.66
CA ASP A 149 -10.95 7.33 6.05
C ASP A 149 -10.79 7.60 7.55
N LYS A 150 -10.19 6.67 8.30
CA LYS A 150 -10.04 6.79 9.76
C LYS A 150 -8.58 6.76 10.18
N GLN A 151 -8.29 7.47 11.28
CA GLN A 151 -6.96 7.53 11.91
C GLN A 151 -5.87 7.94 10.89
N CYS A 152 -6.10 9.05 10.21
CA CYS A 152 -5.17 9.59 9.23
C CYS A 152 -4.06 10.39 9.91
N LYS A 153 -2.81 10.15 9.49
CA LYS A 153 -1.62 10.89 9.91
C LYS A 153 -0.79 11.31 8.70
N ILE A 154 -0.21 12.49 8.77
CA ILE A 154 0.79 12.93 7.79
C ILE A 154 2.08 12.15 8.05
N VAL A 155 2.68 11.65 6.99
CA VAL A 155 4.01 11.02 7.02
C VAL A 155 5.03 12.12 6.79
N HIS A 156 5.97 12.26 7.71
CA HIS A 156 7.07 13.23 7.64
C HIS A 156 8.31 12.62 6.97
#